data_AF-A0A2E3PQJ6-F1
#
_entry.id   AF-A0A2E3PQJ6-F1
#
_cell.length_a   1.000
_cell.length_b   1.000
_cell.length_c   1.000
_cell.angle_alpha   90.00
_cell.angle_beta   90.00
_cell.angle_gamma   90.00
#
_symmetry.space_group_name_H-M   'P 1'
#
loop_
_entity.id
_entity.type
_entity.pdbx_description
1 polymer ?
#
loop_
_entity_poly.entity_id
_entity_poly.type
_entity_poly.pdbx_seq_one_letter_code
_entity_poly.pdbx_strand_id
1 'polypeptide(L)'
;MTVSGAFFGASSAVFFALAFCAGMLPERARAQDPCRIPETGHWVNPSARTQQIRRIEIESHCEGGRVVARMRAFTKCSPRDCKWGWTQVYRTANGRLFGRFAGFFGSREIQVIPMGNRIEALVTIDPHDPREPDSFHAAILSRE
;
A
#
# COMPACT_ATOMS: atom_id res chain seq x y z
N MET A 1 -68.97 -46.48 44.51
CA MET A 1 -68.90 -45.29 45.39
C MET A 1 -67.42 -44.96 45.49
N THR A 2 -66.86 -43.86 45.00
CA THR A 2 -67.32 -42.51 44.72
C THR A 2 -66.29 -41.85 43.78
N VAL A 3 -66.79 -41.02 42.89
CA VAL A 3 -66.06 -40.06 42.04
C VAL A 3 -65.63 -38.86 42.89
N SER A 4 -64.45 -38.28 42.62
CA SER A 4 -64.03 -36.89 42.88
C SER A 4 -62.61 -36.73 42.29
N GLY A 5 -62.26 -35.86 41.35
CA GLY A 5 -62.84 -34.58 40.95
C GLY A 5 -62.09 -33.44 41.64
N ALA A 6 -61.05 -32.88 41.01
CA ALA A 6 -60.58 -31.51 41.27
C ALA A 6 -59.79 -30.97 40.07
N PHE A 7 -60.44 -30.06 39.35
CA PHE A 7 -59.90 -29.13 38.36
C PHE A 7 -59.63 -27.77 39.05
N PHE A 8 -58.88 -26.91 38.35
CA PHE A 8 -58.60 -25.46 38.56
C PHE A 8 -57.43 -25.13 39.52
N GLY A 9 -56.47 -24.27 39.17
CA GLY A 9 -56.33 -23.44 37.97
C GLY A 9 -55.15 -22.45 38.08
N ALA A 10 -55.03 -21.67 36.99
CA ALA A 10 -54.29 -20.42 36.78
C ALA A 10 -52.75 -20.42 36.96
N SER A 11 -51.97 -20.35 35.87
CA SER A 11 -51.64 -19.13 35.10
C SER A 11 -50.87 -18.07 35.89
N SER A 12 -49.54 -18.10 35.76
CA SER A 12 -48.57 -16.99 35.86
C SER A 12 -47.18 -17.62 35.62
N ALA A 13 -46.29 -17.19 34.74
CA ALA A 13 -46.23 -16.02 33.88
C ALA A 13 -45.32 -16.41 32.70
N VAL A 14 -45.86 -16.41 31.49
CA VAL A 14 -45.07 -16.45 30.25
C VAL A 14 -44.84 -15.00 29.84
N PHE A 15 -43.75 -14.38 30.30
CA PHE A 15 -43.28 -13.10 29.74
C PHE A 15 -41.81 -12.89 30.11
N PHE A 16 -40.90 -13.54 29.38
CA PHE A 16 -39.50 -13.09 29.25
C PHE A 16 -38.94 -13.61 27.92
N ALA A 17 -39.61 -13.25 26.82
CA ALA A 17 -39.06 -13.39 25.49
C ALA A 17 -38.90 -12.00 24.88
N LEU A 18 -37.77 -11.78 24.19
CA LEU A 18 -37.47 -10.66 23.28
C LEU A 18 -36.83 -9.39 23.90
N ALA A 19 -35.60 -9.49 24.41
CA ALA A 19 -34.75 -8.30 24.57
C ALA A 19 -33.23 -8.57 24.51
N PHE A 20 -32.76 -9.54 23.71
CA PHE A 20 -31.31 -9.88 23.68
C PHE A 20 -30.68 -9.97 22.29
N CYS A 21 -31.29 -9.37 21.25
CA CYS A 21 -30.74 -9.42 19.89
C CYS A 21 -30.57 -8.04 19.22
N ALA A 22 -30.55 -6.93 19.97
CA ALA A 22 -30.47 -5.57 19.40
C ALA A 22 -29.04 -4.99 19.30
N GLY A 23 -27.98 -5.82 19.39
CA GLY A 23 -26.60 -5.34 19.52
C GLY A 23 -25.62 -5.70 18.40
N MET A 24 -25.97 -6.59 17.46
CA MET A 24 -25.05 -6.99 16.38
C MET A 24 -25.30 -6.14 15.13
N LEU A 25 -24.95 -4.86 15.19
CA LEU A 25 -24.66 -4.15 13.96
C LEU A 25 -23.39 -4.80 13.38
N PRO A 26 -23.41 -5.34 12.15
CA PRO A 26 -22.20 -5.85 11.53
C PRO A 26 -21.24 -4.67 11.40
N GLU A 27 -20.16 -4.74 12.15
CA GLU A 27 -19.01 -3.86 11.97
C GLU A 27 -18.58 -4.06 10.52
N ARG A 28 -18.90 -3.08 9.65
CA ARG A 28 -18.41 -3.08 8.29
C ARG A 28 -16.90 -3.02 8.40
N ALA A 29 -16.25 -4.18 8.36
CA ALA A 29 -14.84 -4.30 8.10
C ALA A 29 -14.56 -3.37 6.92
N ARG A 30 -13.83 -2.27 7.15
CA ARG A 30 -13.38 -1.40 6.08
C ARG A 30 -12.54 -2.27 5.17
N ALA A 31 -13.13 -2.77 4.09
CA ALA A 31 -12.41 -3.46 3.05
C ALA A 31 -11.24 -2.54 2.68
N GLN A 32 -10.01 -3.03 2.86
CA GLN A 32 -8.84 -2.34 2.36
C GLN A 32 -9.11 -2.07 0.88
N ASP A 33 -8.93 -0.81 0.46
CA ASP A 33 -9.12 -0.42 -0.93
C ASP A 33 -8.37 -1.43 -1.82
N PRO A 34 -9.07 -2.26 -2.62
CA PRO A 34 -8.44 -3.34 -3.38
C PRO A 34 -7.43 -2.80 -4.40
N CYS A 35 -7.50 -1.51 -4.69
CA CYS A 35 -6.64 -0.80 -5.61
C CYS A 35 -5.38 -0.22 -4.93
N ARG A 36 -5.29 -0.31 -3.60
CA ARG A 36 -4.16 0.18 -2.84
C ARG A 36 -3.13 -0.92 -2.64
N ILE A 37 -1.98 -0.77 -3.30
CA ILE A 37 -0.85 -1.68 -3.09
C ILE A 37 -0.11 -1.35 -1.78
N PRO A 38 0.57 -2.33 -1.14
CA PRO A 38 1.29 -2.10 0.12
C PRO A 38 2.35 -0.99 0.03
N GLU A 39 2.96 -0.82 -1.14
CA GLU A 39 4.02 0.15 -1.39
C GLU A 39 3.49 1.58 -1.53
N THR A 40 2.16 1.78 -1.67
CA THR A 40 1.55 3.11 -1.81
C THR A 40 1.84 3.99 -0.59
N GLY A 41 2.36 5.18 -0.85
CA GLY A 41 2.74 6.15 0.17
C GLY A 41 4.03 6.89 -0.15
N HIS A 42 4.57 7.56 0.88
CA HIS A 42 5.79 8.33 0.80
C HIS A 42 6.91 7.61 1.57
N TRP A 43 8.08 7.56 0.96
CA TRP A 43 9.24 6.85 1.46
C TRP A 43 10.44 7.77 1.45
N VAL A 44 11.17 7.87 2.56
CA VAL A 44 12.27 8.83 2.74
C VAL A 44 13.54 8.14 3.20
N ASN A 45 14.66 8.56 2.62
CA ASN A 45 16.02 8.26 3.06
C ASN A 45 16.68 9.53 3.66
N PRO A 46 16.62 9.73 4.99
CA PRO A 46 17.13 10.94 5.64
C PRO A 46 18.66 11.09 5.53
N SER A 47 19.40 10.03 5.20
CA SER A 47 20.86 10.03 5.07
C SER A 47 21.35 10.02 3.61
N ALA A 48 20.46 10.25 2.64
CA ALA A 48 20.82 10.31 1.22
C ALA A 48 21.93 11.33 0.94
N ARG A 49 23.00 10.88 0.27
CA ARG A 49 24.07 11.74 -0.25
C ARG A 49 23.65 12.37 -1.57
N THR A 50 24.39 13.39 -2.02
CA THR A 50 24.19 14.02 -3.33
C THR A 50 24.01 12.98 -4.43
N GLN A 51 23.02 13.19 -5.30
CA GLN A 51 22.61 12.29 -6.39
C GLN A 51 22.01 10.93 -5.98
N GLN A 52 21.99 10.58 -4.69
CA GLN A 52 21.27 9.38 -4.23
C GLN A 52 19.78 9.67 -4.03
N ILE A 53 18.97 8.62 -4.12
CA ILE A 53 17.54 8.69 -3.83
C ILE A 53 17.32 9.16 -2.39
N ARG A 54 16.60 10.27 -2.29
CA ARG A 54 16.16 10.91 -1.05
C ARG A 54 14.72 10.53 -0.73
N ARG A 55 13.84 10.48 -1.73
CA ARG A 55 12.42 10.23 -1.51
C ARG A 55 11.79 9.53 -2.71
N ILE A 56 10.85 8.63 -2.43
CA ILE A 56 10.01 7.99 -3.43
C ILE A 56 8.56 8.16 -2.99
N GLU A 57 7.71 8.56 -3.92
CA GLU A 57 6.26 8.60 -3.77
C GLU A 57 5.65 7.56 -4.70
N ILE A 58 4.78 6.72 -4.17
CA ILE A 58 4.06 5.68 -4.91
C ILE A 58 2.58 5.91 -4.73
N GLU A 59 1.86 6.00 -5.84
CA GLU A 59 0.41 6.10 -5.87
C GLU A 59 -0.17 4.92 -6.64
N SER A 60 -1.31 4.41 -6.18
CA SER A 60 -2.05 3.38 -6.90
C SER A 60 -3.54 3.66 -6.85
N HIS A 61 -4.24 3.27 -7.91
CA HIS A 61 -5.69 3.36 -8.04
C HIS A 61 -6.19 2.29 -9.01
N CYS A 62 -7.51 2.14 -9.15
CA CYS A 62 -8.07 1.26 -10.16
C CYS A 62 -8.48 2.03 -11.41
N GLU A 63 -8.12 1.50 -12.56
CA GLU A 63 -8.61 1.94 -13.86
C GLU A 63 -9.17 0.71 -14.59
N GLY A 64 -10.48 0.72 -14.90
CA GLY A 64 -11.14 -0.42 -15.56
C GLY A 64 -11.04 -1.74 -14.76
N GLY A 65 -11.05 -1.67 -13.43
CA GLY A 65 -10.91 -2.85 -12.56
C GLY A 65 -9.49 -3.41 -12.45
N ARG A 66 -8.49 -2.73 -13.02
CA ARG A 66 -7.08 -3.10 -12.94
C ARG A 66 -6.33 -2.13 -12.02
N VAL A 67 -5.43 -2.65 -11.20
CA VAL A 67 -4.55 -1.83 -10.38
C VAL A 67 -3.54 -1.14 -11.29
N VAL A 68 -3.56 0.18 -11.29
CA VAL A 68 -2.58 1.04 -11.95
C VAL A 68 -1.79 1.74 -10.86
N ALA A 69 -0.47 1.76 -11.00
CA ALA A 69 0.42 2.42 -10.07
C ALA A 69 1.40 3.32 -10.80
N ARG A 70 1.74 4.44 -10.17
CA ARG A 70 2.76 5.37 -10.65
C ARG A 70 3.71 5.72 -9.53
N MET A 71 4.93 6.06 -9.91
CA MET A 71 6.00 6.40 -8.98
C MET A 71 6.66 7.71 -9.38
N ARG A 72 7.06 8.47 -8.38
CA ARG A 72 7.89 9.66 -8.53
C ARG A 72 9.07 9.58 -7.59
N ALA A 73 10.25 9.85 -8.11
CA ALA A 73 11.50 9.81 -7.37
C ALA A 73 12.09 11.21 -7.17
N PHE A 74 12.85 11.34 -6.09
CA PHE A 74 13.61 12.53 -5.74
C PHE A 74 15.02 12.12 -5.35
N THR A 75 16.03 12.77 -5.93
CA THR A 75 17.42 12.65 -5.49
C THR A 75 17.85 13.85 -4.67
N LYS A 76 18.78 13.62 -3.73
CA LYS A 76 19.36 14.70 -2.93
C LYS A 76 20.10 15.68 -3.84
N CYS A 77 19.67 16.93 -3.82
CA CYS A 77 20.25 18.04 -4.59
C CYS A 77 20.17 19.35 -3.78
N SER A 78 20.88 20.39 -4.25
CA SER A 78 20.88 21.73 -3.64
C SER A 78 20.38 22.77 -4.65
N PRO A 79 19.56 23.77 -4.25
CA PRO A 79 19.04 24.01 -2.89
C PRO A 79 17.83 23.15 -2.51
N ARG A 80 17.22 22.49 -3.49
CA ARG A 80 16.07 21.59 -3.32
C ARG A 80 16.37 20.25 -3.98
N ASP A 81 15.73 19.19 -3.51
CA ASP A 81 15.87 17.86 -4.10
C ASP A 81 15.44 17.86 -5.59
N CYS A 82 16.18 17.14 -6.43
CA CYS A 82 15.87 17.03 -7.85
C CYS A 82 14.69 16.07 -8.02
N LYS A 83 13.61 16.53 -8.66
CA LYS A 83 12.37 15.77 -8.88
C LYS A 83 12.36 15.12 -10.26
N TRP A 84 12.05 13.81 -10.35
CA TRP A 84 12.07 13.06 -11.63
C TRP A 84 10.69 12.80 -12.26
N GLY A 85 9.67 13.60 -11.92
CA GLY A 85 8.33 13.46 -12.51
C GLY A 85 7.63 12.15 -12.14
N TRP A 86 6.43 11.93 -12.69
CA TRP A 86 5.67 10.69 -12.51
C TRP A 86 5.94 9.75 -13.68
N THR A 87 6.19 8.48 -13.38
CA THR A 87 6.24 7.39 -14.37
C THR A 87 5.29 6.27 -13.96
N GLN A 88 4.75 5.55 -14.94
CA GLN A 88 3.97 4.34 -14.66
C GLN A 88 4.90 3.26 -14.12
N VAL A 89 4.41 2.47 -13.17
CA VAL A 89 5.15 1.31 -12.65
C VAL A 89 4.36 0.04 -12.88
N TYR A 90 5.09 -1.03 -13.16
CA TYR A 90 4.51 -2.37 -13.20
C TYR A 90 4.97 -3.16 -11.97
N ARG A 91 4.08 -4.02 -11.49
CA ARG A 91 4.33 -4.91 -10.36
C ARG A 91 4.58 -6.31 -10.87
N THR A 92 5.69 -6.90 -10.48
CA THR A 92 6.03 -8.28 -10.83
C THR A 92 5.36 -9.26 -9.86
N ALA A 93 5.31 -10.54 -10.25
CA ALA A 93 4.70 -11.61 -9.44
C ALA A 93 5.35 -11.77 -8.05
N ASN A 94 6.64 -11.43 -7.91
CA ASN A 94 7.36 -11.42 -6.64
C ASN A 94 7.17 -10.13 -5.80
N GLY A 95 6.25 -9.26 -6.21
CA GLY A 95 5.88 -8.05 -5.46
C GLY A 95 6.84 -6.87 -5.61
N ARG A 96 7.82 -6.93 -6.52
CA ARG A 96 8.68 -5.78 -6.82
C ARG A 96 7.97 -4.79 -7.74
N LEU A 97 8.26 -3.51 -7.60
CA LEU A 97 7.80 -2.47 -8.52
C LEU A 97 8.97 -1.99 -9.38
N PHE A 98 8.71 -1.72 -10.64
CA PHE A 98 9.70 -1.21 -11.57
C PHE A 98 9.17 0.06 -12.22
N GLY A 99 9.98 1.12 -12.18
CA GLY A 99 9.71 2.37 -12.88
C GLY A 99 10.93 2.82 -13.65
N ARG A 100 10.73 3.21 -14.91
CA ARG A 100 11.77 3.76 -15.77
C ARG A 100 11.58 5.27 -15.92
N PHE A 101 12.63 6.02 -15.65
CA PHE A 101 12.66 7.48 -15.73
C PHE A 101 13.61 7.88 -16.86
N ALA A 102 13.05 8.39 -17.95
CA ALA A 102 13.85 8.97 -19.03
C ALA A 102 14.43 10.32 -18.58
N GLY A 103 15.71 10.53 -18.84
CA GLY A 103 16.40 11.80 -18.63
C GLY A 103 17.17 12.19 -19.88
N PHE A 104 17.84 13.34 -19.82
CA PHE A 104 18.60 13.87 -20.96
C PHE A 104 19.89 13.07 -21.24
N PHE A 105 20.55 12.56 -20.20
CA PHE A 105 21.84 11.87 -20.30
C PHE A 105 21.73 10.33 -20.25
N GLY A 106 20.51 9.81 -20.26
CA GLY A 106 20.28 8.39 -20.00
C GLY A 106 18.96 8.17 -19.30
N SER A 107 18.68 6.90 -19.04
CA SER A 107 17.54 6.48 -18.27
C SER A 107 17.96 6.02 -16.87
N ARG A 108 17.00 6.05 -15.95
CA ARG A 108 17.17 5.48 -14.63
C ARG A 108 16.03 4.52 -14.36
N GLU A 109 16.38 3.27 -14.13
CA GLU A 109 15.43 2.26 -13.72
C GLU A 109 15.47 2.13 -12.20
N ILE A 110 14.31 2.24 -11.57
CA ILE A 110 14.17 2.08 -10.12
C ILE A 110 13.35 0.82 -9.89
N GLN A 111 14.00 -0.15 -9.24
CA GLN A 111 13.35 -1.32 -8.68
C GLN A 111 13.09 -1.09 -7.19
N VAL A 112 11.83 -1.18 -6.79
CA VAL A 112 11.40 -1.13 -5.39
C VAL A 112 11.18 -2.55 -4.89
N ILE A 113 11.87 -2.89 -3.81
CA ILE A 113 11.79 -4.18 -3.13
C ILE A 113 11.14 -3.94 -1.75
N PRO A 114 9.92 -4.42 -1.51
CA PRO A 114 9.24 -4.23 -0.24
C PRO A 114 9.89 -5.07 0.88
N MET A 115 10.10 -4.46 2.04
CA MET A 115 10.71 -5.06 3.23
C MET A 115 9.90 -4.71 4.49
N GLY A 116 8.62 -5.09 4.51
CA GLY A 116 7.69 -4.73 5.60
C GLY A 116 7.48 -3.23 5.68
N ASN A 117 8.02 -2.59 6.73
CA ASN A 117 7.89 -1.15 6.97
C ASN A 117 8.96 -0.30 6.27
N ARG A 118 9.78 -0.91 5.42
CA ARG A 118 10.83 -0.25 4.62
C ARG A 118 10.72 -0.70 3.17
N ILE A 119 11.33 0.07 2.29
CA ILE A 119 11.63 -0.37 0.93
C ILE A 119 13.12 -0.25 0.66
N GLU A 120 13.63 -1.14 -0.17
CA GLU A 120 14.90 -0.95 -0.85
C GLU A 120 14.62 -0.44 -2.26
N ALA A 121 15.28 0.65 -2.64
CA ALA A 121 15.26 1.18 -3.99
C ALA A 121 16.62 0.90 -4.65
N LEU A 122 16.64 -0.05 -5.59
CA LEU A 122 17.78 -0.29 -6.46
C LEU A 122 17.63 0.61 -7.70
N VAL A 123 18.58 1.52 -7.89
CA VAL A 123 18.61 2.43 -9.03
C VAL A 123 19.70 2.00 -9.98
N THR A 124 19.32 1.60 -11.19
CA THR A 124 20.23 1.36 -12.30
C THR A 124 20.24 2.59 -13.20
N ILE A 125 21.44 3.05 -13.54
CA ILE A 125 21.70 4.16 -14.46
C ILE A 125 22.16 3.54 -15.76
N ASP A 126 21.43 3.83 -16.84
CA ASP A 126 21.64 3.36 -18.20
C ASP A 126 21.93 4.60 -19.08
N PRO A 127 23.22 4.97 -19.24
CA PRO A 127 23.65 6.14 -19.99
C PRO A 127 23.31 6.05 -21.48
N HIS A 128 23.11 7.19 -22.13
CA HIS A 128 22.96 7.20 -23.60
C HIS A 128 24.29 7.05 -24.36
N ASP A 129 25.42 7.44 -23.75
CA ASP A 129 26.73 7.26 -24.36
C ASP A 129 27.19 5.80 -24.17
N PRO A 130 27.39 5.01 -25.24
CA PRO A 130 27.86 3.62 -25.13
C PRO A 130 29.27 3.48 -24.56
N ARG A 131 30.02 4.59 -24.42
CA ARG A 131 31.34 4.60 -23.76
C ARG A 131 31.23 4.69 -22.24
N GLU A 132 30.10 5.11 -21.71
CA GLU A 132 29.86 5.17 -20.27
C GLU A 132 29.26 3.83 -19.80
N PRO A 133 29.85 3.16 -18.79
CA PRO A 133 29.30 1.92 -18.29
C PRO A 133 28.05 2.17 -17.45
N ASP A 134 27.14 1.20 -17.46
CA ASP A 134 26.03 1.15 -16.51
C ASP A 134 26.56 1.19 -15.08
N SER A 135 25.83 1.89 -14.22
CA SER A 135 26.14 1.96 -12.80
C SER A 135 24.87 1.81 -11.98
N PHE A 136 25.01 1.42 -10.71
CA PHE A 136 23.86 1.27 -9.83
C PHE A 136 24.16 1.71 -8.41
N HIS A 137 23.10 2.05 -7.68
CA HIS A 137 23.16 2.24 -6.24
C HIS A 137 21.87 1.80 -5.58
N ALA A 138 21.96 1.39 -4.32
CA ALA A 138 20.79 1.04 -3.51
C ALA A 138 20.58 2.07 -2.41
N ALA A 139 19.32 2.28 -2.03
CA ALA A 139 18.94 3.07 -0.87
C ALA A 139 17.85 2.36 -0.09
N ILE A 140 17.95 2.38 1.25
CA ILE A 140 16.86 1.96 2.12
C ILE A 140 16.04 3.19 2.48
N LEU A 141 14.72 3.12 2.25
CA LEU A 141 13.79 4.18 2.60
C LEU A 141 12.80 3.67 3.64
N SER A 142 12.48 4.53 4.60
CA SER A 142 11.43 4.29 5.59
C SER A 142 10.19 5.08 5.22
N ARG A 143 9.03 4.61 5.66
CA ARG A 143 7.78 5.35 5.47
C ARG A 143 7.84 6.70 6.19
N GLU A 144 7.38 7.75 5.51
CA GLU A 144 7.20 9.09 6.10
C GLU A 144 6.03 9.13 7.10
#